data_AF-A0A6A7Z2Q1-F1
#
_entry.id   AF-A0A6A7Z2Q1-F1
#
_cell.length_a   1.000
_cell.length_b   1.000
_cell.length_c   1.000
_cell.angle_alpha   90.00
_cell.angle_beta   90.00
_cell.angle_gamma   90.00
#
_symmetry.space_group_name_H-M   'P 1'
#
loop_
_entity.id
_entity.type
_entity.pdbx_description
1 polymer ?
#
loop_
_entity_poly.entity_id
_entity_poly.type
_entity_poly.pdbx_seq_one_letter_code
_entity_poly.pdbx_strand_id
1 'polypeptide(L)'
;MPNTTSADCAFYKSEQYAQLTKGNTQVRINLKYLDDGAVSVYGFYTGNQPDWRQVPVVAATPRGEQLVADVGNGLEIIWTPAVDTNEVLGIPALEAASLKPGAWVFPATEQADRILENPEHPPEYQDFIIWFPTHPQIAPIYLSLNLRYAPGVVSGTGEDLWGVWLDHASSGMGAPLPTAVVDVLRGRTYSRFDSFRRAFWREVSRVPELADQFTVRVLEKAQKGKAPTVKFSDKAGKRHRYELHHLTRIVDGGGGYDVDNIRVNTPKNHIALHEQE
;
A
#
# COMPACT_ATOMS: atom_id res chain seq x y z
N MET A 1 -9.19 7.05 -26.12
CA MET A 1 -7.76 6.86 -25.80
C MET A 1 -7.03 8.16 -26.08
N PRO A 2 -6.08 8.60 -25.24
CA PRO A 2 -5.27 9.77 -25.51
C PRO A 2 -4.47 9.60 -26.82
N ASN A 3 -4.21 10.69 -27.54
CA ASN A 3 -3.43 10.68 -28.77
C ASN A 3 -1.94 10.44 -28.44
N THR A 4 -1.50 9.20 -28.62
CA THR A 4 -0.13 8.76 -28.27
C THR A 4 0.91 9.07 -29.36
N THR A 5 0.49 9.62 -30.50
CA THR A 5 1.37 9.92 -31.65
C THR A 5 1.55 11.42 -31.90
N SER A 6 1.08 12.28 -30.98
CA SER A 6 1.30 13.73 -31.06
C SER A 6 2.79 14.08 -30.91
N ALA A 7 3.26 15.15 -31.57
CA ALA A 7 4.60 15.67 -31.36
C ALA A 7 4.82 16.14 -29.90
N ASP A 8 3.75 16.56 -29.22
CA ASP A 8 3.74 16.95 -27.81
C ASP A 8 3.40 15.77 -26.88
N CYS A 9 3.57 14.54 -27.34
CA CYS A 9 3.30 13.38 -26.51
C CYS A 9 4.33 13.26 -25.38
N ALA A 10 3.85 12.97 -24.16
CA ALA A 10 4.69 12.80 -22.99
C ALA A 10 5.44 11.45 -22.93
N PHE A 11 5.24 10.56 -23.91
CA PHE A 11 5.94 9.27 -23.95
C PHE A 11 7.38 9.42 -24.46
N TYR A 12 8.28 8.64 -23.87
CA TYR A 12 9.60 8.41 -24.45
C TYR A 12 9.47 7.64 -25.78
N LYS A 13 10.49 7.75 -26.63
CA LYS A 13 10.64 6.91 -27.83
C LYS A 13 11.07 5.50 -27.44
N SER A 14 10.81 4.52 -28.32
CA SER A 14 11.21 3.12 -28.09
C SER A 14 12.72 2.97 -27.85
N GLU A 15 13.57 3.71 -28.58
CA GLU A 15 15.03 3.68 -28.37
C GLU A 15 15.44 4.27 -27.03
N GLN A 16 14.67 5.24 -26.51
CA GLN A 16 14.89 5.82 -25.19
C GLN A 16 14.48 4.82 -24.10
N TYR A 17 13.31 4.18 -24.22
CA TYR A 17 12.90 3.14 -23.27
C TYR A 17 13.92 1.99 -23.17
N ALA A 18 14.55 1.61 -24.29
CA ALA A 18 15.60 0.60 -24.30
C ALA A 18 16.83 0.95 -23.43
N GLN A 19 17.01 2.24 -23.10
CA GLN A 19 18.14 2.74 -22.30
C GLN A 19 17.72 3.20 -20.89
N LEU A 20 16.42 3.20 -20.58
CA LEU A 20 15.89 3.69 -19.31
C LEU A 20 15.62 2.54 -18.35
N THR A 21 16.20 2.62 -17.16
CA THR A 21 15.78 1.81 -16.00
C THR A 21 14.69 2.50 -15.17
N LYS A 22 14.58 3.83 -15.30
CA LYS A 22 13.56 4.68 -14.66
C LYS A 22 13.04 5.73 -15.63
N GLY A 23 11.76 6.02 -15.58
CA GLY A 23 11.07 7.05 -16.37
C GLY A 23 10.45 8.12 -15.48
N ASN A 24 10.32 9.34 -15.98
CA ASN A 24 9.69 10.43 -15.25
C ASN A 24 8.18 10.42 -15.47
N THR A 25 7.43 10.55 -14.37
CA THR A 25 6.01 10.89 -14.38
C THR A 25 5.78 12.19 -13.61
N GLN A 26 4.73 12.92 -13.99
CA GLN A 26 4.28 14.13 -13.30
C GLN A 26 3.21 13.83 -12.24
N VAL A 27 2.60 12.64 -12.33
CA VAL A 27 1.57 12.17 -11.41
C VAL A 27 1.83 10.72 -11.08
N ARG A 28 1.81 10.37 -9.79
CA ARG A 28 1.77 8.97 -9.34
C ARG A 28 0.41 8.69 -8.71
N ILE A 29 -0.18 7.55 -9.05
CA ILE A 29 -1.54 7.20 -8.68
C ILE A 29 -1.48 5.98 -7.75
N ASN A 30 -2.30 5.98 -6.71
CA ASN A 30 -2.49 4.83 -5.83
C ASN A 30 -4.00 4.59 -5.63
N LEU A 31 -4.31 3.37 -5.22
CA LEU A 31 -5.64 2.92 -4.85
C LEU A 31 -5.68 2.55 -3.37
N LYS A 32 -6.81 2.83 -2.73
CA LYS A 32 -7.03 2.50 -1.32
C LYS A 32 -8.46 2.02 -1.10
N TYR A 33 -8.61 0.99 -0.26
CA TYR A 33 -9.91 0.60 0.27
C TYR A 33 -10.27 1.46 1.49
N LEU A 34 -11.49 1.97 1.50
CA LEU A 34 -12.06 2.73 2.59
C LEU A 34 -12.71 1.79 3.62
N ASP A 35 -12.98 2.31 4.81
CA ASP A 35 -13.65 1.57 5.90
C ASP A 35 -15.03 1.02 5.50
N ASP A 36 -15.72 1.67 4.55
CA ASP A 36 -17.02 1.26 4.00
C ASP A 36 -16.91 0.17 2.91
N GLY A 37 -15.68 -0.26 2.59
CA GLY A 37 -15.39 -1.26 1.56
C GLY A 37 -15.29 -0.70 0.14
N ALA A 38 -15.57 0.60 -0.07
CA ALA A 38 -15.37 1.24 -1.36
C ALA A 38 -13.88 1.40 -1.69
N VAL A 39 -13.55 1.47 -2.97
CA VAL A 39 -12.21 1.81 -3.46
C VAL A 39 -12.17 3.30 -3.79
N SER A 40 -11.12 3.98 -3.34
CA SER A 40 -10.79 5.34 -3.71
C SER A 40 -9.47 5.34 -4.48
N VAL A 41 -9.47 6.02 -5.62
CA VAL A 41 -8.25 6.30 -6.39
C VAL A 41 -7.86 7.74 -6.12
N TYR A 42 -6.58 7.96 -5.82
CA TYR A 42 -6.01 9.28 -5.63
C TYR A 42 -4.61 9.30 -6.23
N GLY A 43 -4.09 10.48 -6.51
CA GLY A 43 -2.73 10.65 -6.99
C GLY A 43 -2.02 11.80 -6.32
N PHE A 44 -0.71 11.85 -6.51
CA PHE A 44 0.14 12.94 -6.10
C PHE A 44 0.80 13.55 -7.32
N TYR A 45 0.76 14.88 -7.38
CA TYR A 45 1.65 15.63 -8.24
C TYR A 45 3.06 15.49 -7.72
N THR A 46 3.98 15.01 -8.56
CA THR A 46 5.34 14.66 -8.17
C THR A 46 6.24 15.89 -8.00
N GLY A 47 5.84 17.02 -8.59
CA GLY A 47 6.58 18.28 -8.52
C GLY A 47 8.06 18.13 -8.83
N ASN A 48 8.90 18.75 -8.00
CA ASN A 48 10.35 18.71 -8.14
C ASN A 48 11.03 17.60 -7.32
N GLN A 49 10.27 16.74 -6.64
CA GLN A 49 10.84 15.65 -5.84
C GLN A 49 11.34 14.53 -6.77
N PRO A 50 12.66 14.26 -6.83
CA PRO A 50 13.21 13.26 -7.74
C PRO A 50 12.66 11.85 -7.49
N ASP A 51 12.56 11.44 -6.23
CA ASP A 51 12.08 10.11 -5.83
C ASP A 51 10.58 9.90 -6.13
N TRP A 52 9.83 11.00 -6.24
CA TRP A 52 8.43 10.96 -6.63
C TRP A 52 8.26 10.99 -8.15
N ARG A 53 9.20 11.59 -8.90
CA ARG A 53 9.12 11.66 -10.36
C ARG A 53 9.53 10.36 -11.02
N GLN A 54 10.51 9.66 -10.46
CA GLN A 54 11.11 8.51 -11.11
C GLN A 54 10.38 7.21 -10.77
N VAL A 55 9.92 6.51 -11.79
CA VAL A 55 9.26 5.20 -11.67
C VAL A 55 10.05 4.16 -12.46
N PRO A 56 10.16 2.90 -11.99
CA PRO A 56 10.81 1.84 -12.75
C PRO A 56 10.20 1.68 -14.15
N VAL A 57 11.06 1.44 -15.14
CA VAL A 57 10.67 1.08 -16.51
C VAL A 57 10.98 -0.39 -16.71
N VAL A 58 9.96 -1.18 -17.04
CA VAL A 58 10.04 -2.63 -17.15
C VAL A 58 9.69 -3.05 -18.57
N ALA A 59 10.57 -3.83 -19.19
CA ALA A 59 10.33 -4.39 -20.52
C ALA A 59 9.45 -5.64 -20.41
N ALA A 60 8.35 -5.68 -21.16
CA ALA A 60 7.58 -6.90 -21.34
C ALA A 60 8.29 -7.80 -22.38
N THR A 61 8.68 -8.99 -21.95
CA THR A 61 9.44 -9.95 -22.77
C THR A 61 8.53 -11.09 -23.26
N PRO A 62 8.71 -11.58 -24.50
CA PRO A 62 7.92 -12.71 -24.99
C PRO A 62 8.16 -14.00 -24.17
N ARG A 63 7.07 -14.66 -23.76
CA ARG A 63 7.06 -15.99 -23.15
C ARG A 63 5.94 -16.81 -23.78
N GLY A 64 6.28 -17.57 -24.82
CA GLY A 64 5.26 -18.24 -25.65
C GLY A 64 4.40 -17.20 -26.39
N GLU A 65 3.08 -17.30 -26.23
CA GLU A 65 2.11 -16.37 -26.81
C GLU A 65 1.84 -15.13 -25.91
N GLN A 66 2.47 -15.07 -24.74
CA GLN A 66 2.29 -14.01 -23.76
C GLN A 66 3.47 -13.04 -23.75
N LEU A 67 3.23 -11.85 -23.19
CA LEU A 67 4.25 -10.87 -22.85
C LEU A 67 4.34 -10.77 -21.34
N VAL A 68 5.52 -10.97 -20.77
CA VAL A 68 5.74 -11.02 -19.33
C VAL A 68 6.70 -9.92 -18.90
N ALA A 69 6.26 -9.09 -17.98
CA ALA A 69 7.07 -8.10 -17.30
C ALA A 69 7.33 -8.57 -15.86
N ASP A 70 8.59 -8.86 -15.53
CA ASP A 70 9.03 -9.10 -14.15
C ASP A 70 9.16 -7.75 -13.45
N VAL A 71 8.30 -7.53 -12.45
CA VAL A 71 8.23 -6.24 -11.74
C VAL A 71 8.91 -6.30 -10.38
N GLY A 72 9.66 -7.38 -10.10
CA GLY A 72 10.35 -7.61 -8.85
C GLY A 72 9.46 -8.22 -7.77
N ASN A 73 10.07 -8.55 -6.61
CA ASN A 73 9.39 -9.17 -5.46
C ASN A 73 8.63 -10.47 -5.78
N GLY A 74 9.08 -11.21 -6.80
CA GLY A 74 8.42 -12.44 -7.26
C GLY A 74 7.10 -12.22 -7.99
N LEU A 75 6.81 -10.98 -8.42
CA LEU A 75 5.61 -10.63 -9.17
C LEU A 75 5.90 -10.50 -10.66
N GLU A 76 5.03 -11.13 -11.46
CA GLU A 76 5.06 -11.03 -12.91
C GLU A 76 3.72 -10.47 -13.41
N ILE A 77 3.78 -9.49 -14.31
CA ILE A 77 2.62 -9.01 -15.06
C ILE A 77 2.57 -9.75 -16.38
N ILE A 78 1.53 -10.54 -16.56
CA ILE A 78 1.28 -11.29 -17.79
C ILE A 78 0.29 -10.49 -18.64
N TRP A 79 0.77 -10.02 -19.78
CA TRP A 79 -0.04 -9.41 -20.80
C TRP A 79 -0.38 -10.43 -21.88
N THR A 80 -1.68 -10.70 -22.04
CA THR A 80 -2.21 -11.53 -23.11
C THR A 80 -2.96 -10.62 -24.09
N PRO A 81 -2.46 -10.41 -25.32
CA PRO A 81 -3.18 -9.65 -26.33
C PRO A 81 -4.55 -10.28 -26.58
N ALA A 82 -5.59 -9.46 -26.77
CA ALA A 82 -6.89 -9.97 -27.16
C ALA A 82 -6.79 -10.64 -28.55
N VAL A 83 -7.33 -11.85 -28.67
CA VAL A 83 -7.33 -12.63 -29.93
C VAL A 83 -8.23 -11.96 -30.98
N ASP A 84 -9.34 -11.37 -30.54
CA ASP A 84 -10.18 -10.45 -31.33
C ASP A 84 -10.33 -9.13 -30.57
N THR A 85 -9.96 -8.01 -31.19
CA THR A 85 -10.10 -6.67 -30.59
C THR A 85 -11.57 -6.23 -30.45
N ASN A 86 -12.50 -6.93 -31.10
CA ASN A 86 -13.95 -6.73 -30.94
C ASN A 86 -14.53 -7.55 -29.79
N GLU A 87 -13.92 -8.69 -29.44
CA GLU A 87 -14.18 -9.42 -28.21
C GLU A 87 -13.29 -8.84 -27.11
N VAL A 88 -13.66 -7.66 -26.61
CA VAL A 88 -13.08 -7.17 -25.36
C VAL A 88 -13.39 -8.23 -24.30
N LEU A 89 -12.40 -9.00 -23.89
CA LEU A 89 -12.44 -9.75 -22.63
C LEU A 89 -12.83 -8.70 -21.58
N GLY A 90 -14.09 -8.70 -21.17
CA GLY A 90 -14.61 -7.66 -20.30
C GLY A 90 -13.70 -7.56 -19.09
N ILE A 91 -13.26 -6.35 -18.74
CA ILE A 91 -12.57 -6.13 -17.47
C ILE A 91 -13.49 -6.74 -16.41
N PRO A 92 -13.06 -7.78 -15.67
CA PRO A 92 -13.92 -8.40 -14.69
C PRO A 92 -14.41 -7.30 -13.76
N ALA A 93 -15.72 -7.28 -13.51
CA ALA A 93 -16.31 -6.28 -12.64
C ALA A 93 -15.54 -6.29 -11.31
N LEU A 94 -15.25 -5.11 -10.77
CA LEU A 94 -14.58 -5.01 -9.47
C LEU A 94 -15.41 -5.76 -8.43
N GLU A 95 -14.95 -6.95 -8.05
CA GLU A 95 -15.71 -7.81 -7.17
C GLU A 95 -15.81 -7.17 -5.77
N ALA A 96 -17.04 -7.04 -5.27
CA ALA A 96 -17.34 -6.62 -3.91
C ALA A 96 -16.86 -5.21 -3.49
N ALA A 97 -16.53 -4.31 -4.43
CA ALA A 97 -16.24 -2.91 -4.10
C ALA A 97 -16.79 -1.91 -5.12
N SER A 98 -17.29 -0.78 -4.63
CA SER A 98 -17.68 0.36 -5.47
C SER A 98 -16.53 1.35 -5.57
N LEU A 99 -16.26 1.86 -6.77
CA LEU A 99 -15.28 2.94 -6.97
C LEU A 99 -15.93 4.28 -6.61
N LYS A 100 -15.33 5.03 -5.67
CA LYS A 100 -15.78 6.40 -5.38
C LYS A 100 -15.52 7.30 -6.59
N PRO A 101 -16.49 8.14 -7.01
CA PRO A 101 -16.29 9.08 -8.11
C PRO A 101 -15.20 10.11 -7.79
N GLY A 102 -14.42 10.49 -8.81
CA GLY A 102 -13.39 11.54 -8.74
C GLY A 102 -12.03 11.02 -8.25
N ALA A 103 -11.11 10.81 -9.18
CA ALA A 103 -9.70 10.60 -8.86
C ALA A 103 -9.04 11.97 -8.66
N TRP A 104 -8.74 12.32 -7.41
CA TRP A 104 -8.12 13.60 -7.08
C TRP A 104 -6.60 13.49 -7.10
N VAL A 105 -5.95 14.45 -7.75
CA VAL A 105 -4.48 14.61 -7.71
C VAL A 105 -4.15 15.71 -6.72
N PHE A 106 -3.39 15.37 -5.69
CA PHE A 106 -3.01 16.26 -4.61
C PHE A 106 -1.61 16.82 -4.82
N PRO A 107 -1.33 18.08 -4.42
CA PRO A 107 0.03 18.58 -4.36
C PRO A 107 0.83 17.84 -3.27
N ALA A 108 2.15 17.76 -3.44
CA ALA A 108 3.08 17.21 -2.44
C ALA A 108 3.23 18.16 -1.23
N THR A 109 2.19 18.33 -0.43
CA THR A 109 2.21 19.24 0.74
C THR A 109 1.56 18.58 1.96
N GLU A 110 1.97 19.00 3.16
CA GLU A 110 1.34 18.56 4.43
C GLU A 110 -0.18 18.78 4.45
N GLN A 111 -0.69 19.73 3.67
CA GLN A 111 -2.13 19.97 3.57
C GLN A 111 -2.86 18.81 2.89
N ALA A 112 -2.23 18.15 1.90
CA ALA A 112 -2.77 16.93 1.29
C ALA A 112 -2.91 15.81 2.33
N ASP A 113 -1.93 15.66 3.22
CA ASP A 113 -1.89 14.62 4.26
C ASP A 113 -2.95 14.83 5.34
N ARG A 114 -3.39 16.08 5.53
CA ARG A 114 -4.52 16.41 6.43
C ARG A 114 -5.87 16.14 5.77
N ILE A 115 -5.94 16.18 4.45
CA ILE A 115 -7.17 15.92 3.70
C ILE A 115 -7.38 14.40 3.58
N LEU A 116 -6.34 13.67 3.18
CA LEU A 116 -6.33 12.22 3.02
C LEU A 116 -6.18 11.52 4.37
N GLU A 117 -7.05 10.54 4.66
CA GLU A 117 -6.90 9.73 5.86
C GLU A 117 -5.83 8.66 5.63
N ASN A 118 -4.65 8.81 6.22
CA ASN A 118 -3.51 7.87 6.11
C ASN A 118 -3.16 7.53 4.64
N PRO A 119 -2.71 8.52 3.85
CA PRO A 119 -2.21 8.27 2.50
C PRO A 119 -0.92 7.44 2.54
N GLU A 120 -0.72 6.63 1.52
CA GLU A 120 0.58 6.06 1.17
C GLU A 120 1.20 6.94 0.08
N HIS A 121 2.37 7.51 0.35
CA HIS A 121 3.08 8.38 -0.59
C HIS A 121 3.99 7.58 -1.52
N PRO A 122 4.34 8.09 -2.71
CA PRO A 122 5.51 7.57 -3.42
C PRO A 122 6.75 7.63 -2.52
N PRO A 123 7.62 6.60 -2.50
CA PRO A 123 7.55 5.32 -3.23
C PRO A 123 6.99 4.15 -2.38
N GLU A 124 6.14 4.39 -1.38
CA GLU A 124 5.61 3.39 -0.45
C GLU A 124 4.69 2.33 -1.09
N TYR A 125 4.25 2.56 -2.33
CA TYR A 125 3.47 1.62 -3.14
C TYR A 125 4.22 1.29 -4.43
N GLN A 126 3.92 0.12 -5.01
CA GLN A 126 4.67 -0.40 -6.14
C GLN A 126 4.01 -0.02 -7.45
N ASP A 127 4.69 0.76 -8.27
CA ASP A 127 4.17 1.21 -9.55
C ASP A 127 5.32 1.42 -10.54
N PHE A 128 5.02 1.29 -11.82
CA PHE A 128 6.02 1.17 -12.89
C PHE A 128 5.42 1.47 -14.25
N ILE A 129 6.28 1.74 -15.23
CA ILE A 129 5.92 1.82 -16.64
C ILE A 129 6.32 0.51 -17.31
N ILE A 130 5.36 -0.21 -17.87
CA ILE A 130 5.62 -1.34 -18.77
C ILE A 130 5.74 -0.79 -20.20
N TRP A 131 6.79 -1.19 -20.91
CA TRP A 131 6.93 -0.95 -22.35
C TRP A 131 7.14 -2.26 -23.10
N PHE A 132 6.89 -2.25 -24.41
CA PHE A 132 6.79 -3.46 -25.24
C PHE A 132 7.81 -3.44 -26.38
N PRO A 133 9.07 -3.89 -26.17
CA PRO A 133 10.15 -3.78 -27.14
C PRO A 133 9.87 -4.49 -28.46
N THR A 134 9.24 -5.67 -28.39
CA THR A 134 8.93 -6.50 -29.57
C THR A 134 7.57 -6.19 -30.19
N HIS A 135 6.80 -5.28 -29.57
CA HIS A 135 5.47 -4.86 -30.03
C HIS A 135 5.33 -3.33 -29.92
N PRO A 136 6.09 -2.55 -30.72
CA PRO A 136 6.14 -1.09 -30.63
C PRO A 136 4.79 -0.40 -30.94
N GLN A 137 3.83 -1.12 -31.51
CA GLN A 137 2.45 -0.67 -31.70
C GLN A 137 1.66 -0.57 -30.38
N ILE A 138 2.11 -1.24 -29.31
CA ILE A 138 1.50 -1.16 -27.99
C ILE A 138 2.14 0.01 -27.25
N ALA A 139 1.34 1.02 -26.92
CA ALA A 139 1.81 2.14 -26.12
C ALA A 139 2.24 1.68 -24.72
N PRO A 140 3.28 2.30 -24.12
CA PRO A 140 3.67 2.03 -22.74
C PRO A 140 2.53 2.27 -21.75
N ILE A 141 2.46 1.46 -20.69
CA ILE A 141 1.38 1.47 -19.70
C ILE A 141 1.96 1.76 -18.33
N TYR A 142 1.46 2.81 -17.68
CA TYR A 142 1.70 3.05 -16.27
C TYR A 142 0.76 2.18 -15.42
N LEU A 143 1.31 1.41 -14.49
CA LEU A 143 0.56 0.54 -13.58
C LEU A 143 0.96 0.82 -12.15
N SER A 144 -0.04 0.82 -11.26
CA SER A 144 0.13 0.95 -9.82
C SER A 144 -0.52 -0.23 -9.11
N LEU A 145 0.26 -0.87 -8.24
CA LEU A 145 -0.09 -2.04 -7.46
C LEU A 145 -0.03 -1.69 -5.97
N ASN A 146 -1.07 -2.06 -5.25
CA ASN A 146 -1.09 -1.98 -3.81
C ASN A 146 -1.16 -3.39 -3.19
N LEU A 147 0.02 -3.89 -2.83
CA LEU A 147 0.20 -5.25 -2.32
C LEU A 147 -0.32 -5.46 -0.89
N ARG A 148 -0.68 -4.39 -0.16
CA ARG A 148 -1.40 -4.54 1.12
C ARG A 148 -2.78 -5.18 0.94
N TYR A 149 -3.29 -5.23 -0.29
CA TYR A 149 -4.54 -5.90 -0.63
C TYR A 149 -4.34 -7.30 -1.21
N ALA A 150 -3.10 -7.78 -1.32
CA ALA A 150 -2.85 -9.17 -1.65
C ALA A 150 -3.24 -10.08 -0.46
N PRO A 151 -3.83 -11.26 -0.71
CA PRO A 151 -3.98 -12.27 0.32
C PRO A 151 -2.63 -12.71 0.87
N GLY A 152 -2.58 -13.08 2.14
CA GLY A 152 -1.36 -13.63 2.73
C GLY A 152 -1.59 -14.35 4.05
N VAL A 153 -0.57 -15.11 4.44
CA VAL A 153 -0.56 -15.95 5.65
C VAL A 153 0.24 -15.24 6.72
N VAL A 154 -0.31 -15.17 7.93
CA VAL A 154 0.39 -14.56 9.08
C VAL A 154 1.58 -15.43 9.49
N SER A 155 2.76 -14.83 9.55
CA SER A 155 4.02 -15.44 9.99
C SER A 155 4.70 -14.61 11.09
N GLY A 156 5.83 -15.11 11.60
CA GLY A 156 6.64 -14.45 12.63
C GLY A 156 6.24 -14.81 14.07
N THR A 157 7.02 -14.35 15.04
CA THR A 157 6.88 -14.74 16.45
C THR A 157 6.11 -13.75 17.29
N GLY A 158 6.26 -12.46 17.02
CA GLY A 158 5.86 -11.41 17.96
C GLY A 158 6.90 -11.20 19.05
N GLU A 159 6.69 -10.17 19.87
CA GLU A 159 7.57 -9.80 20.99
C GLU A 159 6.73 -9.15 22.09
N ASP A 160 7.02 -9.50 23.34
CA ASP A 160 6.38 -8.93 24.53
C ASP A 160 7.30 -7.91 25.20
N LEU A 161 6.71 -6.79 25.59
CA LEU A 161 7.40 -5.71 26.31
C LEU A 161 6.87 -5.61 27.74
N TRP A 162 7.74 -5.14 28.64
CA TRP A 162 7.38 -4.90 30.03
C TRP A 162 6.58 -3.60 30.18
N GLY A 163 5.57 -3.61 31.05
CA GLY A 163 4.77 -2.42 31.36
C GLY A 163 3.59 -2.21 30.41
N VAL A 164 3.24 -0.95 30.15
CA VAL A 164 2.13 -0.59 29.27
C VAL A 164 2.59 -0.69 27.83
N TRP A 165 2.15 -1.73 27.14
CA TRP A 165 2.60 -2.09 25.79
C TRP A 165 2.48 -0.93 24.79
N LEU A 166 1.34 -0.22 24.79
CA LEU A 166 1.11 0.88 23.85
C LEU A 166 1.87 2.18 24.16
N ASP A 167 2.50 2.32 25.34
CA ASP A 167 3.34 3.49 25.59
C ASP A 167 4.58 3.49 24.66
N HIS A 168 5.06 2.30 24.26
CA HIS A 168 6.15 2.14 23.30
C HIS A 168 5.78 2.55 21.86
N ALA A 169 4.50 2.62 21.52
CA ALA A 169 4.05 3.00 20.18
C ALA A 169 4.33 4.47 19.83
N SER A 170 4.71 5.28 20.82
CA SER A 170 4.98 6.71 20.68
C SER A 170 6.45 7.06 20.44
N SER A 171 7.34 6.06 20.35
CA SER A 171 8.79 6.26 20.31
C SER A 171 9.52 5.15 19.54
N GLY A 172 10.74 5.43 19.09
CA GLY A 172 11.57 4.47 18.36
C GLY A 172 10.80 3.90 17.15
N MET A 173 10.95 2.59 16.89
CA MET A 173 10.25 1.91 15.81
C MET A 173 8.76 1.63 16.09
N GLY A 174 8.26 2.00 17.27
CA GLY A 174 6.93 1.63 17.76
C GLY A 174 6.91 0.30 18.51
N ALA A 175 5.71 -0.08 18.99
CA ALA A 175 5.54 -1.28 19.80
C ALA A 175 5.43 -2.54 18.93
N PRO A 176 6.07 -3.66 19.28
CA PRO A 176 5.91 -4.94 18.57
C PRO A 176 4.50 -5.51 18.73
N LEU A 177 4.17 -6.51 17.91
CA LEU A 177 2.92 -7.26 18.09
C LEU A 177 3.09 -8.27 19.23
N PRO A 178 2.21 -8.28 20.26
CA PRO A 178 2.36 -9.16 21.41
C PRO A 178 2.26 -10.64 21.03
N THR A 179 3.11 -11.49 21.62
CA THR A 179 3.20 -12.93 21.29
C THR A 179 1.85 -13.61 21.48
N ALA A 180 1.16 -13.32 22.58
CA ALA A 180 -0.15 -13.92 22.90
C ALA A 180 -1.23 -13.63 21.84
N VAL A 181 -1.12 -12.49 21.13
CA VAL A 181 -2.01 -12.16 20.02
C VAL A 181 -1.56 -12.85 18.74
N VAL A 182 -0.24 -12.84 18.47
CA VAL A 182 0.35 -13.46 17.28
C VAL A 182 0.08 -14.96 17.26
N ASP A 183 0.22 -15.67 18.37
CA ASP A 183 0.00 -17.12 18.47
C ASP A 183 -1.40 -17.53 17.99
N VAL A 184 -2.41 -16.68 18.23
CA VAL A 184 -3.78 -16.93 17.77
C VAL A 184 -3.91 -16.74 16.26
N LEU A 185 -3.18 -15.77 15.70
CA LEU A 185 -3.31 -15.33 14.31
C LEU A 185 -2.37 -16.06 13.35
N ARG A 186 -1.25 -16.58 13.84
CA ARG A 186 -0.22 -17.26 13.05
C ARG A 186 -0.82 -18.40 12.23
N GLY A 187 -0.40 -18.50 10.98
CA GLY A 187 -0.88 -19.50 10.02
C GLY A 187 -2.27 -19.22 9.45
N ARG A 188 -2.99 -18.19 9.92
CA ARG A 188 -4.27 -17.79 9.31
C ARG A 188 -4.02 -17.02 8.02
N THR A 189 -4.91 -17.22 7.05
CA THR A 189 -4.91 -16.48 5.79
C THR A 189 -5.90 -15.31 5.88
N TYR A 190 -5.49 -14.15 5.39
CA TYR A 190 -6.34 -12.98 5.23
C TYR A 190 -6.35 -12.55 3.78
N SER A 191 -7.50 -12.10 3.27
CA SER A 191 -7.64 -11.62 1.89
C SER A 191 -7.04 -10.23 1.64
N ARG A 192 -6.80 -9.46 2.71
CA ARG A 192 -6.22 -8.11 2.69
C ARG A 192 -5.73 -7.72 4.08
N PHE A 193 -4.73 -6.83 4.14
CA PHE A 193 -4.09 -6.39 5.39
C PHE A 193 -5.07 -5.78 6.39
N ASP A 194 -6.09 -5.05 5.92
CA ASP A 194 -7.09 -4.46 6.80
C ASP A 194 -7.99 -5.51 7.49
N SER A 195 -8.18 -6.69 6.88
CA SER A 195 -8.84 -7.81 7.55
C SER A 195 -7.96 -8.40 8.65
N PHE A 196 -6.65 -8.50 8.43
CA PHE A 196 -5.68 -8.83 9.47
C PHE A 196 -5.69 -7.79 10.60
N ARG A 197 -5.59 -6.49 10.29
CA ARG A 197 -5.64 -5.38 11.27
C ARG A 197 -6.89 -5.46 12.16
N ARG A 198 -8.06 -5.75 11.58
CA ARG A 198 -9.30 -5.93 12.35
C ARG A 198 -9.25 -7.14 13.29
N ALA A 199 -8.72 -8.27 12.80
CA ALA A 199 -8.55 -9.46 13.62
C ALA A 199 -7.55 -9.21 14.75
N PHE A 200 -6.41 -8.58 14.46
CA PHE A 200 -5.42 -8.15 15.43
C PHE A 200 -6.05 -7.39 16.60
N TRP A 201 -6.76 -6.29 16.33
CA TRP A 201 -7.38 -5.51 17.41
C TRP A 201 -8.46 -6.28 18.18
N ARG A 202 -9.16 -7.21 17.54
CA ARG A 202 -10.11 -8.08 18.22
C ARG A 202 -9.42 -9.06 19.16
N GLU A 203 -8.32 -9.68 18.73
CA GLU A 203 -7.56 -10.60 19.57
C GLU A 203 -6.85 -9.87 20.71
N VAL A 204 -6.30 -8.66 20.48
CA VAL A 204 -5.78 -7.79 21.57
C VAL A 204 -6.83 -7.61 22.67
N SER A 205 -8.10 -7.39 22.31
CA SER A 205 -9.20 -7.21 23.29
C SER A 205 -9.57 -8.46 24.07
N ARG A 206 -9.05 -9.64 23.70
CA ARG A 206 -9.32 -10.93 24.34
C ARG A 206 -8.17 -11.40 25.22
N VAL A 207 -6.98 -10.80 25.10
CA VAL A 207 -5.85 -11.08 25.98
C VAL A 207 -6.02 -10.24 27.25
N PRO A 208 -6.27 -10.84 28.44
CA PRO A 208 -6.59 -10.08 29.65
C PRO A 208 -5.53 -9.02 30.00
N GLU A 209 -4.25 -9.39 29.95
CA GLU A 209 -3.12 -8.51 30.28
C GLU A 209 -3.01 -7.27 29.37
N LEU A 210 -3.52 -7.35 28.14
CA LEU A 210 -3.58 -6.23 27.20
C LEU A 210 -4.91 -5.47 27.32
N ALA A 211 -6.02 -6.19 27.49
CA ALA A 211 -7.35 -5.63 27.63
C ALA A 211 -7.48 -4.73 28.87
N ASP A 212 -6.84 -5.12 29.98
CA ASP A 212 -6.83 -4.39 31.24
C ASP A 212 -6.11 -3.03 31.14
N GLN A 213 -5.29 -2.83 30.10
CA GLN A 213 -4.63 -1.55 29.82
C GLN A 213 -5.58 -0.54 29.15
N PHE A 214 -6.77 -0.97 28.73
CA PHE A 214 -7.74 -0.13 28.03
C PHE A 214 -8.88 0.35 28.93
N THR A 215 -9.32 1.59 28.70
CA THR A 215 -10.64 2.02 29.19
C THR A 215 -11.75 1.21 28.51
N VAL A 216 -12.88 1.02 29.19
CA VAL A 216 -14.05 0.29 28.66
C VAL A 216 -14.43 0.72 27.24
N ARG A 217 -14.47 2.04 26.98
CA ARG A 217 -14.81 2.60 25.67
C ARG A 217 -13.79 2.24 24.57
N VAL A 218 -12.51 2.15 24.92
CA VAL A 218 -11.46 1.74 23.97
C VAL A 218 -11.54 0.24 23.72
N LEU A 219 -11.77 -0.55 24.76
CA LEU A 219 -11.94 -2.00 24.66
C LEU A 219 -13.11 -2.37 23.74
N GLU A 220 -14.27 -1.73 23.88
CA GLU A 220 -15.44 -1.94 23.00
C GLU A 220 -15.13 -1.69 21.51
N LYS A 221 -14.24 -0.74 21.21
CA LYS A 221 -13.80 -0.49 19.83
C LYS A 221 -12.90 -1.61 19.34
N ALA A 222 -11.94 -2.03 20.16
CA ALA A 222 -11.01 -3.11 19.84
C ALA A 222 -11.76 -4.44 19.60
N GLN A 223 -12.78 -4.76 20.42
CA GLN A 223 -13.66 -5.92 20.23
C GLN A 223 -14.38 -5.91 18.87
N LYS A 224 -14.73 -4.71 18.37
CA LYS A 224 -15.32 -4.50 17.03
C LYS A 224 -14.27 -4.47 15.91
N GLY A 225 -13.00 -4.77 16.20
CA GLY A 225 -11.87 -4.74 15.26
C GLY A 225 -11.38 -3.34 14.89
N LYS A 226 -11.82 -2.30 15.63
CA LYS A 226 -11.40 -0.92 15.38
C LYS A 226 -10.14 -0.62 16.18
N ALA A 227 -9.17 0.01 15.52
CA ALA A 227 -7.96 0.47 16.20
C ALA A 227 -8.31 1.42 17.37
N PRO A 228 -7.71 1.23 18.55
CA PRO A 228 -7.80 2.15 19.67
C PRO A 228 -7.42 3.58 19.28
N THR A 229 -8.02 4.56 19.96
CA THR A 229 -7.69 5.99 19.77
C THR A 229 -6.47 6.38 20.59
N VAL A 230 -5.56 7.15 20.01
CA VAL A 230 -4.37 7.66 20.72
C VAL A 230 -4.69 8.85 21.62
N LYS A 231 -3.76 9.20 22.51
CA LYS A 231 -3.81 10.43 23.32
C LYS A 231 -3.76 11.66 22.40
N PHE A 232 -4.27 12.81 22.85
CA PHE A 232 -4.36 14.01 22.00
C PHE A 232 -2.99 14.49 21.49
N SER A 233 -1.95 14.37 22.30
CA SER A 233 -0.56 14.73 21.97
C SER A 233 0.04 13.95 20.81
N ASP A 234 -0.52 12.77 20.50
CA ASP A 234 0.06 11.82 19.57
C ASP A 234 -0.73 11.74 18.25
N LYS A 235 -1.76 12.58 18.10
CA LYS A 235 -2.52 12.72 16.87
C LYS A 235 -1.73 13.51 15.82
N ALA A 236 -2.04 13.27 14.55
CA ALA A 236 -1.54 14.05 13.42
C ALA A 236 -2.69 14.40 12.46
N GLY A 237 -3.19 15.63 12.54
CA GLY A 237 -4.37 16.05 11.77
C GLY A 237 -5.59 15.17 12.04
N LYS A 238 -6.13 14.53 10.99
CA LYS A 238 -7.26 13.58 11.10
C LYS A 238 -6.84 12.20 11.61
N ARG A 239 -5.55 11.87 11.64
CA ARG A 239 -5.04 10.57 12.11
C ARG A 239 -5.01 10.57 13.64
N HIS A 240 -5.87 9.75 14.24
CA HIS A 240 -6.14 9.78 15.68
C HIS A 240 -6.30 8.38 16.32
N ARG A 241 -5.86 7.34 15.61
CA ARG A 241 -5.87 5.94 16.07
C ARG A 241 -4.48 5.35 15.91
N TYR A 242 -4.17 4.31 16.67
CA TYR A 242 -2.93 3.58 16.45
C TYR A 242 -2.91 2.95 15.05
N GLU A 243 -1.74 2.90 14.45
CA GLU A 243 -1.50 2.48 13.08
C GLU A 243 -0.55 1.29 13.08
N LEU A 244 -0.76 0.36 12.13
CA LEU A 244 0.16 -0.76 11.90
C LEU A 244 1.10 -0.37 10.76
N HIS A 245 2.38 -0.26 11.07
CA HIS A 245 3.45 0.14 10.16
C HIS A 245 4.36 -1.05 9.86
N HIS A 246 4.88 -1.14 8.63
CA HIS A 246 5.86 -2.17 8.26
C HIS A 246 7.27 -1.59 8.40
N LEU A 247 8.18 -2.30 9.06
CA LEU A 247 9.58 -1.86 9.25
C LEU A 247 10.35 -1.84 7.92
N THR A 248 10.24 -2.92 7.15
CA THR A 248 10.66 -2.99 5.76
C THR A 248 9.41 -2.90 4.91
N ARG A 249 9.37 -1.92 4.01
CA ARG A 249 8.21 -1.70 3.14
C ARG A 249 7.98 -2.93 2.27
N ILE A 250 6.71 -3.23 2.00
CA ILE A 250 6.34 -4.38 1.15
C ILE A 250 6.96 -4.25 -0.24
N VAL A 251 7.08 -3.01 -0.74
CA VAL A 251 7.69 -2.70 -2.04
C VAL A 251 9.19 -3.03 -2.09
N ASP A 252 9.86 -3.07 -0.93
CA ASP A 252 11.27 -3.45 -0.81
C ASP A 252 11.46 -4.94 -0.44
N GLY A 253 10.39 -5.73 -0.56
CA GLY A 253 10.41 -7.16 -0.22
C GLY A 253 10.08 -7.49 1.23
N GLY A 254 9.62 -6.51 2.02
CA GLY A 254 9.14 -6.75 3.38
C GLY A 254 7.89 -7.62 3.41
N GLY A 255 7.82 -8.58 4.34
CA GLY A 255 6.66 -9.46 4.48
C GLY A 255 5.41 -8.69 4.91
N GLY A 256 4.35 -8.71 4.09
CA GLY A 256 3.11 -7.97 4.36
C GLY A 256 2.23 -8.56 5.47
N TYR A 257 2.48 -9.80 5.88
CA TYR A 257 1.82 -10.48 7.01
C TYR A 257 2.85 -11.09 7.97
N ASP A 258 4.11 -10.70 7.82
CA ASP A 258 5.15 -11.05 8.78
C ASP A 258 5.02 -10.11 9.98
N VAL A 259 4.56 -10.63 11.11
CA VAL A 259 4.28 -9.81 12.30
C VAL A 259 5.55 -9.20 12.89
N ASP A 260 6.71 -9.81 12.64
CA ASP A 260 8.00 -9.29 13.11
C ASP A 260 8.44 -8.07 12.29
N ASN A 261 7.92 -7.97 11.05
CA ASN A 261 8.03 -6.80 10.20
C ASN A 261 6.97 -5.71 10.52
N ILE A 262 6.08 -5.90 11.49
CA ILE A 262 4.99 -4.96 11.79
C ILE A 262 5.19 -4.33 13.18
N ARG A 263 4.91 -3.02 13.29
CA ARG A 263 4.88 -2.28 14.56
C ARG A 263 3.61 -1.46 14.71
N VAL A 264 3.13 -1.35 15.95
CA VAL A 264 2.07 -0.43 16.34
C VAL A 264 2.68 0.94 16.62
N ASN A 265 2.20 1.95 15.93
CA ASN A 265 2.67 3.32 16.06
C ASN A 265 1.53 4.28 16.36
N THR A 266 1.84 5.36 17.08
CA THR A 266 0.98 6.55 17.07
C THR A 266 1.14 7.29 15.74
N PRO A 267 0.11 8.02 15.27
CA PRO A 267 0.21 8.81 14.04
C PRO A 267 1.42 9.74 14.01
N LYS A 268 1.73 10.40 15.14
CA LYS A 268 2.88 11.29 15.23
C LYS A 268 4.21 10.55 15.11
N ASN A 269 4.37 9.39 15.78
CA ASN A 269 5.60 8.61 15.66
C ASN A 269 5.76 8.03 14.26
N HIS A 270 4.68 7.55 13.65
CA HIS A 270 4.70 7.00 12.29
C HIS A 270 5.15 8.04 11.26
N ILE A 271 4.67 9.29 11.34
CA ILE A 271 5.14 10.37 10.47
C ILE A 271 6.63 10.65 10.69
N ALA A 272 7.06 10.73 11.96
CA ALA A 272 8.46 11.00 12.30
C ALA A 272 9.42 9.90 11.80
N LEU A 273 8.96 8.65 11.68
CA LEU A 273 9.73 7.56 11.10
C LEU A 273 9.92 7.74 9.58
N HIS A 274 8.86 8.10 8.85
CA HIS A 274 8.95 8.39 7.41
C HIS A 274 9.77 9.63 7.08
N GLU A 275 9.87 10.60 7.99
CA GLU A 275 10.75 11.76 7.84
C GLU A 275 12.25 11.40 8.00
N GLN A 276 12.56 10.24 8.56
CA GLN A 276 13.94 9.77 8.82
C GLN A 276 14.44 8.75 7.78
N GLU A 277 13.57 8.26 6.90
CA GLU A 277 13.90 7.39 5.76
C GLU A 277 14.43 8.18 4.55
#